data_AF-A0A0R3MBG0-F1
#
_entry.id   AF-A0A0R3MBG0-F1
#
_cell.length_a   1.000
_cell.length_b   1.000
_cell.length_c   1.000
_cell.angle_alpha   90.00
_cell.angle_beta   90.00
_cell.angle_gamma   90.00
#
_symmetry.space_group_name_H-M   'P 1'
#
loop_
_entity.id
_entity.type
_entity.pdbx_description
1 polymer ?
#
loop_
_entity_poly.entity_id
_entity_poly.type
_entity_poly.pdbx_seq_one_letter_code
_entity_poly.pdbx_strand_id
1 'polypeptide(L)' 'MCATSEGREKGEKWCKRAIWGNTLPALKKVWKSVDKVTSEAFVGMWRARVAEFYSKYMATAVAAGAKQ' A
#
# COMPACT_ATOMS: atom_id res chain seq x y z
N MET A 1 10.57 4.36 -1.08
CA MET A 1 10.56 5.49 -2.02
C MET A 1 11.88 6.26 -2.03
N CYS A 2 12.38 6.81 -0.93
CA CYS A 2 13.68 7.51 -0.96
C CYS A 2 14.91 6.66 -1.32
N ALA A 3 14.85 5.33 -1.14
CA ALA A 3 15.97 4.45 -1.51
C ALA A 3 16.10 4.22 -3.02
N THR A 4 15.07 4.53 -3.83
CA THR A 4 15.09 4.35 -5.29
C THR A 4 15.86 5.48 -5.96
N SER A 5 16.37 5.27 -7.18
CA SER A 5 17.08 6.30 -7.94
C SER A 5 16.23 7.56 -8.11
N GLU A 6 14.95 7.40 -8.44
CA GLU A 6 13.99 8.51 -8.55
C GLU A 6 13.80 9.24 -7.20
N GLY A 7 13.73 8.51 -6.09
CA GLY A 7 13.61 9.10 -4.76
C GLY A 7 14.85 9.90 -4.34
N ARG A 8 16.04 9.45 -4.75
CA ARG A 8 17.30 10.17 -4.52
C ARG A 8 17.38 11.44 -5.36
N GLU A 9 16.94 11.40 -6.62
CA GLU A 9 16.92 12.55 -7.53
C GLU A 9 15.89 13.61 -7.10
N LYS A 10 14.67 13.20 -6.73
CA LYS A 10 13.57 14.12 -6.38
C LYS A 10 13.55 14.55 -4.92
N GLY A 11 14.30 13.87 -4.06
CA GLY A 11 14.49 14.21 -2.66
C GLY A 11 13.33 13.85 -1.72
N GLU A 12 13.52 14.13 -0.43
CA GLU A 12 12.68 13.64 0.67
C GLU A 12 11.21 14.07 0.57
N LYS A 13 10.94 15.34 0.20
CA LYS A 13 9.58 15.84 0.03
C LYS A 13 8.80 15.04 -1.01
N TRP A 14 9.46 14.60 -2.08
CA TRP A 14 8.84 13.76 -3.09
C TRP A 14 8.55 12.37 -2.53
N CYS A 15 9.50 11.77 -1.82
CA CYS A 15 9.32 10.44 -1.23
C CYS A 15 8.12 10.39 -0.28
N LYS A 16 7.99 11.39 0.59
CA LYS A 16 6.86 11.50 1.53
C LYS A 16 5.55 11.60 0.76
N ARG A 17 5.50 12.42 -0.29
CA ARG A 17 4.33 12.51 -1.17
C ARG A 17 4.00 11.18 -1.85
N ALA A 18 5.00 10.43 -2.32
CA ALA A 18 4.81 9.14 -2.96
C ALA A 18 4.28 8.07 -1.99
N ILE A 19 4.85 7.99 -0.78
CA ILE A 19 4.36 7.12 0.30
C ILE A 19 2.91 7.47 0.65
N TRP A 20 2.64 8.77 0.82
CA TRP A 20 1.29 9.25 1.10
C TRP A 20 0.33 8.94 -0.05
N GLY A 21 0.74 9.13 -1.30
CA GLY A 21 -0.03 8.77 -2.49
C GLY A 21 -0.51 7.32 -2.45
N ASN A 22 0.37 6.40 -2.08
CA ASN A 22 0.10 4.95 -2.00
C ASN A 22 -0.66 4.50 -0.75
N THR A 23 -0.90 5.38 0.22
CA THR A 23 -1.64 5.03 1.44
C THR A 23 -3.14 4.95 1.17
N LEU A 24 -3.82 3.94 1.71
CA LEU A 24 -5.26 3.76 1.56
C LEU A 24 -6.04 4.96 2.17
N PRO A 25 -7.10 5.47 1.50
CA PRO A 25 -7.86 6.62 2.01
C PRO A 25 -8.39 6.47 3.43
N ALA A 26 -8.80 5.25 3.82
CA ALA A 26 -9.26 4.96 5.18
C ALA A 26 -8.15 5.21 6.21
N LEU A 27 -6.92 4.79 5.94
CA LEU A 27 -5.80 4.97 6.85
C LEU A 27 -5.25 6.39 6.83
N LYS A 28 -5.40 7.13 5.73
CA LYS A 28 -5.10 8.57 5.70
C LYS A 28 -5.93 9.35 6.74
N LYS A 29 -7.19 8.96 6.96
CA LYS A 29 -8.06 9.56 7.99
C LYS A 29 -7.55 9.29 9.41
N VAL A 30 -6.96 8.11 9.62
CA VAL A 30 -6.42 7.69 10.92
C VAL A 30 -5.09 8.38 11.19
N TRP A 31 -4.15 8.31 10.26
CA TRP A 31 -2.78 8.82 10.45
C TRP A 31 -2.66 10.33 10.30
N LYS A 32 -3.54 10.98 9.52
CA LYS A 32 -3.64 12.44 9.30
C LYS A 32 -2.44 13.11 8.63
N SER A 33 -1.22 12.60 8.82
CA SER A 33 0.01 13.05 8.15
C SER A 33 0.92 11.88 7.84
N VAL A 34 1.68 12.00 6.76
CA VAL A 34 2.72 11.03 6.38
C VAL A 34 3.86 10.95 7.39
N ASP A 35 4.15 12.04 8.11
CA ASP A 35 5.22 12.05 9.12
C ASP A 35 4.89 11.18 10.35
N LYS A 36 3.62 10.79 10.52
CA LYS A 36 3.16 9.90 11.58
C LYS A 36 3.15 8.42 11.15
N VAL A 37 3.55 8.13 9.91
CA VAL A 37 3.53 6.78 9.36
C VAL A 37 4.92 6.17 9.47
N THR A 38 5.05 5.15 10.30
CA THR A 38 6.30 4.37 10.37
C THR A 38 6.41 3.44 9.17
N SER A 39 7.64 3.06 8.82
CA SER A 39 7.89 2.05 7.77
C SER A 39 7.15 0.75 8.06
N GLU A 40 7.09 0.34 9.32
CA GLU A 40 6.35 -0.85 9.76
C GLU A 40 4.85 -0.73 9.50
N ALA A 41 4.24 0.39 9.90
CA ALA A 41 2.80 0.62 9.70
C ALA A 41 2.43 0.64 8.21
N PHE A 42 3.26 1.27 7.37
CA PHE A 42 3.07 1.29 5.92
C PHE A 42 3.15 -0.12 5.30
N VAL A 43 4.16 -0.91 5.68
CA VAL A 43 4.31 -2.28 5.19
C VAL A 43 3.16 -3.17 5.71
N GLY A 44 2.74 -3.00 6.97
CA GLY A 44 1.61 -3.70 7.55
C GLY A 44 0.31 -3.45 6.79
N MET A 45 0.02 -2.19 6.47
CA MET A 45 -1.11 -1.83 5.59
C MET A 45 -1.03 -2.57 4.25
N TRP A 46 0.13 -2.54 3.60
CA TRP A 46 0.29 -3.16 2.29
C TRP A 46 0.09 -4.67 2.34
N ARG A 47 0.64 -5.35 3.35
CA ARG A 47 0.45 -6.79 3.58
C ARG A 47 -1.02 -7.14 3.77
N ALA A 48 -1.75 -6.37 4.58
CA ALA A 48 -3.19 -6.57 4.77
C ALA A 48 -3.96 -6.42 3.46
N ARG A 49 -3.61 -5.41 2.65
CA ARG A 49 -4.23 -5.18 1.35
C ARG A 49 -3.99 -6.32 0.36
N VAL A 50 -2.76 -6.83 0.30
CA VAL A 50 -2.40 -7.98 -0.54
C VAL A 50 -3.15 -9.24 -0.09
N ALA A 51 -3.27 -9.49 1.22
CA ALA A 51 -4.00 -10.64 1.73
C ALA A 51 -5.50 -10.60 1.39
N GLU A 52 -6.12 -9.41 1.48
CA GLU A 52 -7.51 -9.19 1.06
C GLU A 52 -7.69 -9.53 -0.43
N PHE A 53 -6.80 -9.01 -1.28
CA PHE A 53 -6.84 -9.30 -2.70
C PHE A 53 -6.63 -10.78 -3.00
N TYR A 54 -5.63 -11.40 -2.37
CA TYR A 54 -5.37 -12.83 -2.57
C TYR A 54 -6.61 -13.65 -2.23
N SER A 55 -7.22 -13.39 -1.08
CA SER A 55 -8.46 -14.06 -0.66
C SER A 55 -9.59 -13.86 -1.67
N LYS A 56 -9.79 -12.62 -2.13
CA LYS A 56 -10.84 -12.29 -3.12
C LYS A 56 -10.61 -12.96 -4.45
N TYR A 57 -9.40 -12.91 -5.00
CA TYR A 57 -9.11 -13.46 -6.32
C TYR A 57 -9.02 -14.99 -6.31
N MET A 58 -8.55 -15.61 -5.23
CA MET A 58 -8.62 -17.06 -5.05
C MET A 58 -10.08 -17.52 -4.98
N ALA A 59 -10.94 -16.83 -4.23
CA ALA A 59 -12.37 -17.12 -4.20
C ALA A 59 -13.01 -17.01 -5.60
N THR A 60 -12.66 -15.96 -6.36
CA THR A 60 -13.14 -15.80 -7.75
C THR A 60 -12.64 -16.92 -8.66
N ALA A 61 -11.36 -17.32 -8.55
CA ALA A 61 -10.78 -18.39 -9.36
C ALA A 61 -11.42 -19.74 -9.06
N VAL A 62 -11.65 -20.07 -7.77
CA VAL A 62 -12.36 -21.29 -7.36
C VAL A 62 -13.79 -21.29 -7.90
N ALA A 63 -14.50 -20.16 -7.79
CA ALA A 63 -15.86 -20.04 -8.32
C ALA A 63 -15.93 -20.14 -9.85
N ALA A 64 -14.90 -19.71 -10.56
CA ALA A 64 -14.81 -19.85 -12.01
C ALA A 64 -14.54 -21.31 -12.44
N GLY A 65 -13.66 -22.02 -11.72
CA GLY A 65 -13.39 -23.44 -11.98
C GLY A 65 -14.55 -24.38 -11.62
N ALA A 66 -15.35 -24.04 -10.61
CA ALA A 66 -16.53 -24.83 -10.23
C ALA A 66 -17.71 -24.71 -11.22
N LYS A 67 -17.65 -23.78 -12.18
CA LYS A 67 -18.66 -23.58 -13.23
C LYS A 67 -18.30 -24.27 -14.56
N GLN A 68 -17.19 -25.01 -14.60
CA GLN A 68 -16.71 -25.75 -15.77
C GLN A 68 -17.09 -27.23 -15.70
#